data_AF-A0A4R5BHD2-F1
#
_entry.id   AF-A0A4R5BHD2-F1
#
_cell.length_a   1.000
_cell.length_b   1.000
_cell.length_c   1.000
_cell.angle_alpha   90.00
_cell.angle_beta   90.00
_cell.angle_gamma   90.00
#
_symmetry.space_group_name_H-M   'P 1'
#
loop_
_entity.id
_entity.type
_entity.pdbx_description
1 polymer ?
#
loop_
_entity_poly.entity_id
_entity_poly.type
_entity_poly.pdbx_seq_one_letter_code
_entity_poly.pdbx_strand_id
1 'polypeptide(L)'
;MTRDDYPDDELRRTADILFTVKLKADELRFEVVPDSSVEFTEDAADDSTSGSIRTNLPDEVEENVTYRDVHIHYAIAAKLRERP
;
A
#
# COMPACT_ATOMS: atom_id res chain seq x y z
N MET A 1 8.14 -0.90 0.82
CA MET A 1 6.93 -1.57 0.30
C MET A 1 7.27 -2.05 -1.09
N THR A 2 7.62 -3.32 -1.20
CA THR A 2 7.85 -3.95 -2.50
C THR A 2 6.51 -4.35 -3.11
N ARG A 3 6.50 -4.64 -4.40
CA ARG A 3 5.32 -5.18 -5.10
C ARG A 3 4.76 -6.47 -4.45
N ASP A 4 5.60 -7.18 -3.70
CA ASP A 4 5.29 -8.42 -2.98
C ASP A 4 4.35 -8.20 -1.78
N ASP A 5 4.20 -6.96 -1.28
CA ASP A 5 3.33 -6.65 -0.14
C ASP A 5 1.89 -6.27 -0.56
N TYR A 6 1.59 -6.16 -1.86
CA TYR A 6 0.24 -5.86 -2.30
C TYR A 6 -0.68 -7.08 -2.05
N PRO A 7 -1.80 -6.93 -1.32
CA PRO A 7 -2.66 -8.06 -0.99
C PRO A 7 -3.22 -8.69 -2.28
N ASP A 8 -3.09 -10.00 -2.37
CA ASP A 8 -3.52 -10.76 -3.54
C ASP A 8 -5.07 -10.79 -3.68
N ASP A 9 -5.55 -11.44 -4.73
CA ASP A 9 -6.98 -11.53 -5.02
C ASP A 9 -7.78 -12.25 -3.94
N GLU A 10 -7.21 -13.26 -3.29
CA GLU A 10 -7.91 -14.06 -2.29
C GLU A 10 -8.00 -13.30 -0.96
N LEU A 11 -6.89 -12.71 -0.53
CA LEU A 11 -6.85 -11.89 0.67
C LEU A 11 -7.77 -10.68 0.55
N ARG A 12 -7.79 -9.99 -0.61
CA ARG A 12 -8.72 -8.87 -0.82
C ARG A 12 -10.20 -9.28 -0.81
N ARG A 13 -10.53 -10.52 -1.17
CA ARG A 13 -11.91 -11.03 -1.13
C ARG A 13 -12.34 -11.47 0.27
N THR A 14 -11.38 -11.89 1.11
CA THR A 14 -11.65 -12.51 2.41
C THR A 14 -11.25 -11.65 3.61
N ALA A 15 -10.66 -10.47 3.38
CA ALA A 15 -10.34 -9.51 4.43
C ALA A 15 -11.60 -9.05 5.17
N ASP A 16 -11.53 -8.98 6.49
CA ASP A 16 -12.58 -8.41 7.33
C ASP A 16 -12.68 -6.89 7.13
N ILE A 17 -11.52 -6.25 6.90
CA ILE A 17 -11.42 -4.84 6.55
C ILE A 17 -10.54 -4.70 5.32
N LEU A 18 -11.10 -4.11 4.26
CA LEU A 18 -10.37 -3.73 3.06
C LEU A 18 -10.49 -2.23 2.82
N PHE A 19 -9.36 -1.54 2.83
CA PHE A 19 -9.25 -0.14 2.42
C PHE A 19 -8.46 -0.06 1.11
N THR A 20 -8.97 0.67 0.12
CA THR A 20 -8.28 0.84 -1.16
C THR A 20 -8.28 2.29 -1.61
N VAL A 21 -7.20 2.69 -2.27
CA VAL A 21 -7.04 4.02 -2.88
C VAL A 21 -6.52 3.86 -4.29
N LYS A 22 -7.07 4.65 -5.21
CA LYS A 22 -6.53 4.84 -6.55
C LYS A 22 -6.15 6.31 -6.71
N LEU A 23 -4.88 6.56 -7.00
CA LEU A 23 -4.34 7.89 -7.20
C LEU A 23 -3.78 7.98 -8.62
N LYS A 24 -4.11 9.07 -9.32
CA LYS A 24 -3.49 9.47 -10.57
C LYS A 24 -2.98 10.90 -10.42
N ALA A 25 -1.75 11.15 -10.87
CA ALA A 25 -1.16 12.47 -10.93
C ALA A 25 -0.36 12.64 -12.23
N ASP A 26 -0.55 13.78 -12.90
CA ASP A 26 0.23 14.11 -14.10
C ASP A 26 1.69 14.42 -13.74
N GLU A 27 1.90 15.09 -12.61
CA GLU A 27 3.22 15.35 -12.00
C GLU A 27 3.15 15.14 -10.49
N LEU A 28 4.20 14.52 -9.92
CA LEU A 28 4.37 14.33 -8.48
C LEU A 28 5.84 14.60 -8.12
N ARG A 29 6.06 15.44 -7.10
CA ARG A 29 7.39 15.72 -6.56
C ARG A 29 7.34 15.64 -5.05
N PHE A 30 8.29 14.92 -4.48
CA PHE A 30 8.49 14.85 -3.03
C PHE A 30 9.52 15.91 -2.64
N GLU A 31 9.12 16.89 -1.83
CA GLU A 31 10.06 17.85 -1.25
C GLU A 31 10.93 17.19 -0.18
N VAL A 32 10.33 16.24 0.56
CA VAL A 32 10.98 15.37 1.54
C VAL A 32 10.51 13.94 1.28
N VAL A 33 11.44 12.98 1.29
CA VAL A 33 11.08 11.55 1.13
C VAL A 33 10.28 11.10 2.35
N PRO A 34 9.08 10.50 2.16
CA PRO A 34 8.25 10.09 3.28
C PRO A 34 8.83 8.83 3.95
N ASP A 35 8.92 8.87 5.28
CA ASP A 35 9.09 7.67 6.12
C ASP A 35 7.71 7.19 6.56
N SER A 36 7.17 6.21 5.83
CA SER A 36 5.80 5.73 6.00
C SER A 36 5.78 4.24 6.34
N SER A 37 5.10 3.88 7.42
CA SER A 37 4.81 2.51 7.82
C SER A 37 3.32 2.30 8.07
N VAL A 38 2.88 1.06 7.98
CA VAL A 38 1.57 0.60 8.45
C VAL A 38 1.82 -0.46 9.49
N GLU A 39 1.14 -0.33 10.63
CA GLU A 39 1.20 -1.30 11.72
C GLU A 39 -0.18 -1.92 11.92
N PHE A 40 -0.20 -3.25 11.97
CA PHE A 40 -1.37 -4.03 12.36
C PHE A 40 -1.22 -4.43 13.82
N THR A 41 -2.24 -4.17 14.65
CA THR A 41 -2.16 -4.33 16.10
C THR A 41 -3.18 -5.33 16.64
N GLU A 42 -2.95 -5.77 17.88
CA GLU A 42 -3.85 -6.60 18.70
C GLU A 42 -4.33 -7.89 18.00
N ASP A 43 -5.60 -7.88 17.57
CA ASP A 43 -6.32 -9.03 17.05
C ASP A 43 -6.13 -9.21 15.54
N ALA A 44 -5.26 -8.43 14.90
CA ALA A 44 -4.93 -8.64 13.50
C ALA A 44 -4.24 -10.00 13.28
N ALA A 45 -4.73 -10.75 12.31
CA ALA A 45 -4.12 -12.00 11.87
C ALA A 45 -2.85 -11.74 11.06
N ASP A 46 -1.95 -12.72 11.05
CA ASP A 46 -0.62 -12.62 10.43
C ASP A 46 -0.70 -12.39 8.91
N ASP A 47 -1.80 -12.80 8.28
CA ASP A 47 -2.07 -12.57 6.86
C ASP A 47 -2.47 -11.11 6.54
N SER A 48 -2.60 -10.24 7.55
CA SER A 48 -2.91 -8.82 7.31
C SER A 48 -1.72 -8.12 6.65
N THR A 49 -1.96 -7.42 5.55
CA THR A 49 -0.89 -6.75 4.80
C THR A 49 -1.35 -5.45 4.15
N SER A 50 -0.38 -4.61 3.79
CA SER A 50 -0.61 -3.39 3.05
C SER A 50 0.46 -3.18 1.99
N GLY A 51 0.06 -2.67 0.83
CA GLY A 51 1.00 -2.46 -0.26
C GLY A 51 0.41 -1.64 -1.40
N SER A 52 1.29 -1.28 -2.34
CA SER A 52 0.92 -0.54 -3.55
C SER A 52 1.39 -1.22 -4.82
N ILE A 53 0.56 -1.18 -5.85
CA ILE A 53 1.02 -1.32 -7.24
C ILE A 53 1.24 0.09 -7.79
N ARG A 54 2.44 0.35 -8.27
CA ARG A 54 2.88 1.66 -8.78
C ARG A 54 3.22 1.56 -10.26
N THR A 55 2.93 2.62 -11.00
CA THR A 55 3.38 2.83 -12.38
C THR A 55 4.02 4.21 -12.46
N ASN A 56 5.19 4.28 -13.11
CA ASN A 56 6.04 5.48 -13.21
C ASN A 56 6.45 6.10 -11.85
N LEU A 57 6.42 5.30 -10.79
CA LEU A 57 6.91 5.67 -9.47
C LEU A 57 7.66 4.48 -8.85
N PRO A 58 8.95 4.62 -8.50
CA PRO A 58 9.71 3.56 -7.87
C PRO A 58 9.26 3.29 -6.43
N ASP A 59 9.77 2.20 -5.85
CA ASP A 59 9.52 1.87 -4.44
C ASP A 59 10.23 2.87 -3.51
N GLU A 60 11.49 3.18 -3.81
CA GLU A 60 12.28 4.24 -3.20
C GLU A 60 12.24 5.50 -4.06
N VAL A 61 11.62 6.56 -3.53
CA VAL A 61 11.54 7.86 -4.20
C VAL A 61 12.68 8.76 -3.76
N GLU A 62 13.04 9.72 -4.59
CA GLU A 62 14.12 10.67 -4.34
C GLU A 62 13.57 12.08 -4.10
N GLU A 63 14.23 12.83 -3.23
CA GLU A 63 13.90 14.23 -3.00
C GLU A 63 14.07 15.05 -4.28
N ASN A 64 13.13 15.97 -4.51
CA ASN A 64 13.20 16.96 -5.58
C ASN A 64 13.15 16.42 -7.02
N VAL A 65 12.95 15.11 -7.21
CA VAL A 65 12.68 14.50 -8.51
C VAL A 65 11.20 14.64 -8.85
N THR A 66 10.90 15.02 -10.10
CA THR A 66 9.53 15.08 -10.61
C THR A 66 9.21 13.83 -11.41
N TYR A 67 8.30 13.02 -10.87
CA TYR A 67 7.72 11.85 -11.54
C TYR A 67 6.51 12.29 -12.35
N ARG A 68 6.25 11.61 -13.48
CA ARG A 68 5.24 12.00 -14.47
C ARG A 68 4.33 10.84 -14.80
N ASP A 69 3.05 11.13 -15.05
CA ASP A 69 2.00 10.14 -15.31
C ASP A 69 2.04 9.00 -14.28
N VAL A 70 1.93 9.40 -13.01
CA VAL A 70 2.01 8.49 -11.85
C VAL A 70 0.64 7.89 -11.59
N HIS A 71 0.61 6.57 -11.45
CA HIS A 71 -0.58 5.82 -11.03
C HIS A 71 -0.22 4.93 -9.84
N ILE A 72 -1.01 5.02 -8.78
CA ILE A 72 -0.82 4.23 -7.57
C ILE A 72 -2.15 3.59 -7.19
N HIS A 73 -2.14 2.27 -7.06
CA HIS A 73 -3.21 1.52 -6.42
C HIS A 73 -2.69 1.03 -5.09
N TYR A 74 -3.22 1.56 -3.99
CA TYR A 74 -2.85 1.15 -2.64
C TYR A 74 -3.97 0.33 -2.01
N ALA A 75 -3.61 -0.65 -1.20
CA ALA A 75 -4.55 -1.44 -0.43
C ALA A 75 -4.00 -1.74 0.97
N ILE A 76 -4.90 -1.74 1.95
CA ILE A 76 -4.69 -2.30 3.28
C ILE A 76 -5.77 -3.37 3.45
N ALA A 77 -5.35 -4.61 3.66
CA ALA A 77 -6.24 -5.74 3.92
C ALA A 77 -5.92 -6.30 5.30
N ALA A 78 -6.88 -6.20 6.22
CA ALA A 78 -6.76 -6.73 7.57
C ALA A 78 -7.72 -7.90 7.77
N LYS A 79 -7.23 -8.94 8.44
CA LYS A 79 -8.02 -10.06 8.93
C LYS A 79 -8.01 -10.07 10.45
N LEU A 80 -9.10 -10.50 11.06
CA LEU A 80 -9.17 -10.76 12.48
C LEU A 80 -8.68 -12.19 12.76
N ARG A 81 -7.92 -12.36 13.83
CA ARG A 81 -7.60 -13.69 14.35
C ARG A 81 -8.89 -14.36 14.80
N GLU A 82 -9.07 -15.61 14.40
CA GLU A 82 -10.15 -16.42 14.93
C GLU A 82 -9.94 -16.60 16.44
N ARG A 83 -10.95 -16.25 17.23
CA ARG A 83 -10.93 -16.48 18.68
C ARG A 83 -11.26 -17.96 18.93
N PRO A 84 -10.48 -18.68 19.77
CA PRO A 84 -10.70 -20.10 20.05
C PRO A 84 -12.03 -20.39 20.74
#